data_AF-A0A928DCB6-F1
#
_entry.id   AF-A0A928DCB6-F1
#
_cell.length_a   1.000
_cell.length_b   1.000
_cell.length_c   1.000
_cell.angle_alpha   90.00
_cell.angle_beta   90.00
_cell.angle_gamma   90.00
#
_symmetry.space_group_name_H-M   'P 1'
#
loop_
_entity.id
_entity.type
_entity.pdbx_description
1 polymer ?
#
loop_
_entity_poly.entity_id
_entity_poly.type
_entity_poly.pdbx_seq_one_letter_code
_entity_poly.pdbx_strand_id
1 'polypeptide(L)'
;MFRALAARIKEGCRTGAFPPAAPNLPPDFRGRPEIGADTTADDVEAMKSVCPVADALFCSDGKACLDMGRCIFCGRCAEVCKKVRFTK
;
A
#
# COMPACT_ATOMS: atom_id res chain seq x y z
N MET A 1 10.85 -26.30 33.04
CA MET A 1 11.74 -25.56 32.12
C MET A 1 12.20 -26.39 30.91
N PHE A 2 12.73 -27.62 31.07
CA PHE A 2 13.23 -28.45 29.95
C PHE A 2 12.25 -28.71 28.81
N ARG A 3 10.95 -28.89 29.12
CA ARG A 3 9.91 -29.05 28.09
C ARG A 3 9.76 -27.83 27.18
N ALA A 4 9.96 -26.62 27.71
CA ALA A 4 9.90 -25.39 26.93
C ALA A 4 11.10 -25.29 25.96
N LEU A 5 12.29 -25.71 26.41
CA LEU A 5 13.48 -25.74 25.56
C LEU A 5 13.34 -26.76 24.42
N ALA A 6 12.85 -27.96 24.73
CA ALA A 6 12.60 -29.00 23.71
C ALA A 6 11.56 -28.55 22.67
N ALA A 7 10.50 -27.84 23.10
CA ALA A 7 9.50 -27.28 22.20
C ALA A 7 10.11 -26.22 21.25
N ARG A 8 10.96 -25.32 21.75
CA ARG A 8 11.66 -24.30 20.94
C ARG A 8 12.56 -24.91 19.87
N ILE A 9 13.30 -25.97 20.21
CA ILE A 9 14.15 -26.69 19.24
C ILE A 9 13.29 -27.30 18.13
N LYS A 10 12.16 -27.94 18.48
CA LYS A 10 11.22 -28.51 17.50
C LYS A 10 10.56 -27.45 16.61
N GLU A 11 10.23 -26.29 17.17
CA GLU A 11 9.59 -25.19 16.43
C GLU A 11 10.55 -24.51 15.44
N GLY A 12 11.85 -24.55 15.71
CA GLY A 12 12.90 -24.00 14.85
C GLY A 12 12.91 -22.47 14.77
N CYS A 13 13.66 -21.92 13.82
CA CYS A 13 13.71 -20.48 13.57
C CYS A 13 12.60 -20.06 12.61
N ARG A 14 11.78 -19.08 13.01
CA ARG A 14 10.65 -18.55 12.21
C ARG A 14 10.92 -17.18 11.61
N THR A 15 12.14 -16.68 11.70
CA THR A 15 12.54 -15.39 11.11
C THR A 15 12.71 -15.53 9.60
N GLY A 16 12.28 -14.52 8.83
CA GLY A 16 12.61 -14.40 7.42
C GLY A 16 14.07 -13.99 7.21
N ALA A 17 14.66 -14.37 6.09
CA ALA A 17 16.03 -14.03 5.73
C ALA A 17 16.13 -12.64 5.07
N PHE A 18 15.59 -11.61 5.70
CA PHE A 18 15.73 -10.23 5.22
C PHE A 18 17.15 -9.69 5.54
N PRO A 19 17.80 -8.91 4.66
CA PRO A 19 17.43 -8.56 3.27
C PRO A 19 17.60 -9.61 2.14
N PRO A 20 18.40 -10.69 2.26
CA PRO A 20 18.69 -11.61 1.14
C PRO A 20 17.48 -12.29 0.46
N ALA A 21 16.38 -12.49 1.17
CA ALA A 21 15.16 -13.08 0.65
C ALA A 21 13.98 -12.12 0.83
N ALA A 22 13.20 -11.93 -0.24
CA ALA A 22 11.98 -11.15 -0.22
C ALA A 22 10.91 -11.82 0.66
N PRO A 23 10.03 -11.04 1.33
CA PRO A 23 8.90 -11.59 2.04
C PRO A 23 7.90 -12.23 1.07
N ASN A 24 7.21 -13.28 1.53
CA ASN A 24 6.10 -13.87 0.78
C ASN A 24 4.85 -13.01 0.97
N LEU A 25 4.53 -12.18 -0.02
CA LEU A 25 3.36 -11.28 0.00
C LEU A 25 2.20 -11.89 -0.80
N PRO A 26 0.95 -11.75 -0.32
CA PRO A 26 -0.22 -12.27 -1.03
C PRO A 26 -0.45 -11.52 -2.35
N PRO A 27 -1.19 -12.13 -3.30
CA PRO A 27 -1.59 -11.48 -4.55
C PRO A 27 -2.31 -10.14 -4.37
N ASP A 28 -2.99 -9.94 -3.25
CA ASP A 28 -3.79 -8.74 -3.01
C ASP A 28 -3.05 -7.70 -2.15
N PHE A 29 -1.75 -7.90 -1.91
CA PHE A 29 -0.94 -6.93 -1.18
C PHE A 29 -0.95 -5.57 -1.89
N ARG A 30 -1.40 -4.55 -1.15
CA ARG A 30 -1.44 -3.15 -1.59
C ARG A 30 -0.15 -2.47 -1.16
N GLY A 31 0.85 -2.45 -2.03
CA GLY A 31 2.10 -1.73 -1.78
C GLY A 31 1.96 -0.23 -2.08
N ARG A 32 2.88 0.34 -2.85
CA ARG A 32 2.88 1.79 -3.10
C ARG A 32 1.85 2.14 -4.19
N PRO A 33 0.91 3.07 -3.94
CA PRO A 33 0.05 3.59 -4.99
C PRO A 33 0.85 4.47 -5.95
N GLU A 34 0.62 4.28 -7.24
CA GLU A 34 1.11 5.10 -8.33
C GLU A 34 -0.09 5.71 -9.08
N ILE A 35 0.01 7.00 -9.36
CA ILE A 35 -1.01 7.77 -10.09
C ILE A 35 -0.48 8.08 -11.48
N GLY A 36 -1.27 7.75 -12.52
CA GLY A 36 -0.93 8.05 -13.91
C GLY A 36 -0.77 9.54 -14.17
N ALA A 37 0.18 9.92 -15.03
CA ALA A 37 0.46 11.32 -15.35
C ALA A 37 -0.68 12.03 -16.09
N ASP A 38 -1.58 11.27 -16.70
CA ASP A 38 -2.78 11.72 -17.41
C ASP A 38 -4.01 11.87 -16.50
N THR A 39 -3.84 11.76 -15.18
CA THR A 39 -4.91 11.94 -14.19
C THR A 39 -5.35 13.41 -14.17
N THR A 40 -6.65 13.63 -14.39
CA THR A 40 -7.23 14.99 -14.46
C THR A 40 -7.68 15.50 -13.10
N ALA A 41 -8.06 16.78 -13.02
CA ALA A 41 -8.66 17.35 -11.81
C ALA A 41 -9.98 16.65 -11.43
N ASP A 42 -10.80 16.29 -12.42
CA ASP A 42 -12.05 15.56 -12.20
C ASP A 42 -11.80 14.15 -11.64
N ASP A 43 -10.76 13.46 -12.12
CA ASP A 43 -10.33 12.17 -11.57
C ASP A 43 -9.94 12.32 -10.07
N VAL A 44 -9.23 13.39 -9.73
CA VAL A 44 -8.83 13.68 -8.34
C VAL A 44 -10.04 13.95 -7.46
N GLU A 45 -11.02 14.70 -7.94
CA GLU A 45 -12.25 14.97 -7.20
C GLU A 45 -13.09 13.70 -6.99
N ALA A 46 -13.18 12.84 -8.01
CA ALA A 46 -13.80 11.53 -7.87
C ALA A 46 -13.10 10.67 -6.81
N MET A 47 -11.76 10.64 -6.79
CA MET A 47 -11.00 9.94 -5.76
C MET A 47 -11.20 10.54 -4.36
N LYS A 48 -11.27 11.87 -4.23
CA LYS A 48 -11.54 12.55 -2.95
C LYS A 48 -12.89 12.16 -2.36
N SER A 49 -13.91 11.99 -3.20
CA SER A 49 -15.26 11.61 -2.76
C SER A 49 -15.32 10.24 -2.04
N VAL A 50 -14.37 9.35 -2.32
CA VAL A 50 -14.30 8.00 -1.72
C VAL A 50 -13.13 7.83 -0.74
N CYS A 51 -12.15 8.72 -0.76
CA CYS A 51 -10.97 8.66 0.08
C CYS A 51 -11.31 8.98 1.55
N PRO A 52 -10.98 8.10 2.52
CA PRO A 52 -11.17 8.40 3.93
C PRO A 52 -10.33 9.59 4.43
N VAL A 53 -9.26 9.94 3.71
CA VAL A 53 -8.32 11.04 3.99
C VAL A 53 -8.25 11.92 2.74
N ALA A 54 -9.35 12.61 2.43
CA ALA A 54 -9.51 13.35 1.17
C ALA A 54 -8.44 14.43 0.94
N ASP A 55 -7.92 15.00 2.02
CA ASP A 55 -6.83 15.99 2.02
C ASP A 55 -5.43 15.39 1.76
N ALA A 56 -5.32 14.06 1.59
CA ALA A 56 -4.13 13.42 1.05
C ALA A 56 -4.01 13.60 -0.48
N LEU A 57 -5.12 13.88 -1.18
CA LEU A 57 -5.16 14.05 -2.63
C LEU A 57 -5.22 15.54 -2.99
N PHE A 58 -4.39 15.97 -3.93
CA PHE A 58 -4.39 17.36 -4.40
C PHE A 58 -3.83 17.47 -5.82
N CYS A 59 -4.02 18.63 -6.44
CA CYS A 59 -3.39 18.96 -7.72
C CYS A 59 -2.29 20.00 -7.47
N SER A 60 -1.09 19.75 -8.00
CA SER A 60 0.01 20.71 -8.02
C SER A 60 0.52 20.83 -9.45
N ASP A 61 0.63 22.07 -9.96
CA ASP A 61 1.10 22.35 -11.33
C ASP A 61 0.37 21.52 -12.42
N GLY A 62 -0.95 21.35 -12.25
CA GLY A 62 -1.79 20.58 -13.16
C GLY A 62 -1.61 19.05 -13.08
N LYS A 63 -0.86 18.55 -12.10
CA LYS A 63 -0.62 17.11 -11.88
C LYS A 63 -1.31 16.63 -10.61
N ALA A 64 -1.88 15.44 -10.66
CA ALA A 64 -2.41 14.76 -9.49
C ALA A 64 -1.27 14.34 -8.54
N CYS A 65 -1.45 14.63 -7.26
CA CYS A 65 -0.50 14.33 -6.19
C CYS A 65 -1.21 13.60 -5.04
N LEU A 66 -0.46 12.72 -4.38
CA LEU A 66 -0.89 11.97 -3.21
C LEU A 66 0.15 12.07 -2.11
N ASP A 67 -0.26 12.58 -0.95
CA ASP A 67 0.54 12.61 0.25
C ASP A 67 0.64 11.20 0.85
N MET A 68 1.82 10.60 0.72
CA MET A 68 2.14 9.27 1.21
C MET A 68 2.25 9.18 2.75
N GLY A 69 2.42 10.32 3.44
CA GLY A 69 2.38 10.37 4.91
C GLY A 69 0.95 10.36 5.47
N ARG A 70 -0.03 10.72 4.64
CA ARG A 70 -1.46 10.73 4.99
C ARG A 70 -2.24 9.54 4.44
N CYS A 71 -1.80 8.99 3.31
CA CYS A 71 -2.45 7.85 2.68
C CYS A 71 -2.43 6.61 3.59
N ILE A 72 -3.62 6.00 3.78
CA ILE A 72 -3.78 4.77 4.58
C ILE A 72 -3.87 3.49 3.73
N PHE A 73 -3.53 3.56 2.44
CA PHE A 73 -3.48 2.40 1.53
C PHE A 73 -4.80 1.61 1.42
N CYS A 74 -5.94 2.29 1.57
CA CYS A 74 -7.26 1.65 1.63
C CYS A 74 -7.77 1.10 0.28
N GLY A 75 -7.13 1.42 -0.85
CA GLY A 75 -7.49 0.91 -2.18
C GLY A 75 -8.64 1.64 -2.90
N ARG A 76 -9.48 2.41 -2.18
CA ARG A 76 -10.70 3.03 -2.74
C ARG A 76 -10.46 3.95 -3.93
N CYS A 77 -9.34 4.67 -3.97
CA CYS A 77 -9.00 5.53 -5.11
C CYS A 77 -8.87 4.73 -6.41
N ALA A 78 -8.35 3.50 -6.34
CA ALA A 78 -8.21 2.62 -7.50
C ALA A 78 -9.55 1.97 -7.93
N GLU A 79 -10.57 1.96 -7.07
CA GLU A 79 -11.90 1.46 -7.39
C GLU A 79 -12.67 2.43 -8.30
N VAL A 80 -12.43 3.74 -8.14
CA VAL A 80 -13.09 4.80 -8.93
C VAL A 80 -12.23 5.37 -10.07
N CYS A 81 -10.91 5.28 -9.97
CA CYS A 81 -9.98 5.79 -10.97
C CYS A 81 -9.03 4.70 -11.48
N LYS A 82 -9.20 4.29 -12.75
CA LYS A 82 -8.37 3.26 -13.39
C LYS A 82 -6.91 3.65 -13.59
N LYS A 83 -6.58 4.94 -13.39
CA LYS A 83 -5.22 5.49 -13.50
C LYS A 83 -4.41 5.33 -12.20
N VAL A 84 -5.02 4.76 -11.15
CA VAL A 84 -4.34 4.43 -9.90
C VAL A 84 -4.06 2.93 -9.84
N ARG A 85 -2.80 2.57 -9.58
CA ARG A 85 -2.39 1.16 -9.38
C ARG A 85 -1.52 1.02 -8.13
N PHE A 86 -1.57 -0.13 -7.49
CA PHE A 86 -0.68 -0.47 -6.37
C PHE A 86 0.47 -1.33 -6.89
N THR A 87 1.71 -0.95 -6.57
CA THR A 87 2.89 -1.76 -6.84
C THR A 87 3.12 -2.77 -5.72
N LYS A 88 3.82 -3.87 -6.05
CA LYS A 88 4.30 -4.87 -5.09
C LYS A 88 5.82 -4.82 -5.01
#